data_AF-A0A918H5I1-F1
#
_entry.id   AF-A0A918H5I1-F1
#
_cell.length_a   1.000
_cell.length_b   1.000
_cell.length_c   1.000
_cell.angle_alpha   90.00
_cell.angle_beta   90.00
_cell.angle_gamma   90.00
#
_symmetry.space_group_name_H-M   'P 1'
#
loop_
_entity.id
_entity.type
_entity.pdbx_description
1 polymer ?
#
loop_
_entity_poly.entity_id
_entity_poly.type
_entity_poly.pdbx_seq_one_letter_code
_entity_poly.pdbx_strand_id
1 'polypeptide(L)'
;METTSRVEGVPAARRTAEGYLRAPFSWYGLDEAFAGPRWLMQVGTAADGTVQHGSMGHGDEPSIKSDASATEKESFAVVVTVAASPVRRTGDGTGVLDATTVSSAAWLAGSGLLAYTWPAQLDHSLRDDWLDQQTEAAFELADDLEGPEWSTLSLPVDGVPMPFHYRESEFGWVLAGSTTGGVHLGAYGRGLSAYGLGFSAVVDLSIYT
;
A
#
# COMPACT_ATOMS: atom_id res chain seq x y z
N MET A 1 21.35 3.63 -45.69
CA MET A 1 21.87 4.00 -44.36
C MET A 1 20.65 4.46 -43.58
N GLU A 2 19.97 3.51 -42.94
CA GLU A 2 18.66 3.72 -42.32
C GLU A 2 18.87 3.58 -40.81
N THR A 3 18.85 4.71 -40.12
CA THR A 3 19.10 4.81 -38.68
C THR A 3 17.84 4.34 -37.97
N THR A 4 17.82 3.08 -37.53
CA THR A 4 16.81 2.58 -36.60
C THR A 4 17.01 3.26 -35.25
N SER A 5 16.18 4.26 -34.98
CA SER A 5 16.09 4.91 -33.67
C SER A 5 15.62 3.90 -32.65
N ARG A 6 16.55 3.37 -31.85
CA ARG A 6 16.27 2.58 -30.66
C ARG A 6 15.60 3.52 -29.65
N VAL A 7 14.31 3.34 -29.41
CA VAL A 7 13.62 3.95 -28.29
C VAL A 7 14.25 3.36 -27.03
N GLU A 8 15.18 4.07 -26.41
CA GLU A 8 15.72 3.71 -25.10
C GLU A 8 14.57 3.78 -24.10
N GLY A 9 14.12 2.62 -23.62
CA GLY A 9 13.05 2.52 -22.64
C GLY A 9 13.43 3.25 -21.35
N VAL A 10 12.51 4.07 -20.84
CA VAL A 10 12.68 4.80 -19.58
C VAL A 10 12.93 3.79 -18.43
N PRO A 11 13.97 3.99 -17.59
CA PRO A 11 14.26 3.11 -16.45
C PRO A 11 13.03 2.89 -15.56
N ALA A 12 12.85 1.68 -15.02
CA ALA A 12 11.67 1.32 -14.22
C ALA A 12 11.46 2.27 -13.02
N ALA A 13 12.53 2.60 -12.28
CA ALA A 13 12.48 3.56 -11.17
C ALA A 13 11.97 4.94 -11.60
N ARG A 14 12.37 5.41 -12.80
CA ARG A 14 11.91 6.69 -13.35
C ARG A 14 10.43 6.64 -13.74
N ARG A 15 9.95 5.53 -14.32
CA ARG A 15 8.53 5.34 -14.63
C ARG A 15 7.68 5.27 -13.36
N THR A 16 8.20 4.66 -12.29
CA THR A 16 7.56 4.67 -10.97
C THR A 16 7.37 6.11 -10.49
N ALA A 17 8.45 6.90 -10.40
CA ALA A 17 8.40 8.28 -9.93
C ALA A 17 7.47 9.18 -10.78
N GLU A 18 7.47 9.00 -12.11
CA GLU A 18 6.54 9.69 -13.02
C GLU A 18 5.07 9.37 -12.71
N GLY A 19 4.76 8.16 -12.24
CA GLY A 19 3.42 7.80 -11.77
C GLY A 19 2.98 8.60 -10.54
N TYR A 20 3.85 8.73 -9.54
CA TYR A 20 3.58 9.51 -8.33
C TYR A 20 3.33 10.99 -8.66
N LEU A 21 4.14 11.58 -9.55
CA LEU A 21 3.99 12.98 -9.94
C LEU A 21 2.69 13.30 -10.70
N ARG A 22 2.04 12.29 -11.29
CA ARG A 22 0.75 12.46 -12.00
C ARG A 22 -0.48 12.33 -11.10
N ALA A 23 -0.31 11.99 -9.82
CA ALA A 23 -1.44 11.77 -8.94
C ALA A 23 -2.20 13.09 -8.68
N PRO A 24 -3.55 13.08 -8.75
CA PRO A 24 -4.36 14.27 -8.45
C PRO A 24 -4.57 14.50 -6.95
N PHE A 25 -3.80 13.82 -6.10
CA PHE A 25 -3.92 13.82 -4.64
C PHE A 25 -2.54 13.78 -3.98
N SER A 26 -2.48 14.09 -2.69
CA SER A 26 -1.23 14.04 -1.91
C SER A 26 -0.91 12.61 -1.51
N TRP A 27 0.33 12.20 -1.71
CA TRP A 27 0.86 10.94 -1.18
C TRP A 27 1.20 11.06 0.29
N TYR A 28 1.07 9.96 1.04
CA TYR A 28 1.48 9.89 2.44
C TYR A 28 2.50 8.78 2.65
N GLY A 29 3.42 9.01 3.57
CA GLY A 29 4.37 8.03 4.08
C GLY A 29 4.57 8.22 5.57
N LEU A 30 5.52 7.49 6.17
CA LEU A 30 5.94 7.77 7.54
C LEU A 30 6.54 9.17 7.65
N ASP A 31 6.27 9.84 8.76
CA ASP A 31 6.74 11.20 9.03
C ASP A 31 8.27 11.28 9.22
N GLU A 32 8.76 12.47 9.53
CA GLU A 32 10.19 12.75 9.71
C GLU A 32 10.82 12.05 10.93
N ALA A 33 10.01 11.52 11.87
CA ALA A 33 10.55 10.74 12.98
C ALA A 33 11.13 9.40 12.48
N PHE A 34 10.67 8.90 11.34
CA PHE A 34 11.26 7.74 10.69
C PHE A 34 12.49 8.12 9.85
N ALA A 35 13.66 7.67 10.31
CA ALA A 35 14.97 7.95 9.71
C ALA A 35 15.54 6.83 8.82
N GLY A 36 14.78 5.75 8.59
CA GLY A 36 15.24 4.60 7.80
C GLY A 36 15.12 4.80 6.27
N PRO A 37 15.53 3.78 5.49
CA PRO A 37 15.40 3.78 4.04
C PRO A 37 13.96 3.94 3.57
N ARG A 38 13.78 4.51 2.38
CA ARG A 38 12.47 4.79 1.79
C ARG A 38 12.49 4.43 0.31
N TRP A 39 11.46 3.76 -0.17
CA TRP A 39 11.39 3.27 -1.55
C TRP A 39 9.97 3.38 -2.11
N LEU A 40 9.87 3.50 -3.44
CA LEU A 40 8.58 3.63 -4.15
C LEU A 40 8.13 2.31 -4.74
N MET A 41 6.86 1.97 -4.55
CA MET A 41 6.20 0.88 -5.28
C MET A 41 5.49 1.37 -6.53
N GLN A 42 5.01 0.46 -7.37
CA GLN A 42 4.17 0.82 -8.51
C GLN A 42 2.87 1.50 -8.06
N VAL A 43 2.39 2.46 -8.85
CA VAL A 43 1.07 3.07 -8.69
C VAL A 43 0.02 2.30 -9.47
N GLY A 44 -1.20 2.23 -8.93
CA GLY A 44 -2.38 1.73 -9.63
C GLY A 44 -3.07 2.85 -10.41
N THR A 45 -3.39 2.61 -11.68
CA THR A 45 -4.09 3.56 -12.55
C THR A 45 -5.40 2.97 -13.06
N ALA A 46 -6.43 3.80 -13.18
CA ALA A 46 -7.65 3.45 -13.90
C ALA A 46 -7.39 3.31 -15.41
N ALA A 47 -8.37 2.78 -16.16
CA ALA A 47 -8.27 2.57 -17.61
C ALA A 47 -8.03 3.88 -18.40
N ASP A 48 -8.46 5.02 -17.87
CA ASP A 48 -8.21 6.35 -18.44
C ASP A 48 -6.82 6.92 -18.10
N GLY A 49 -5.99 6.17 -17.37
CA GLY A 49 -4.65 6.57 -16.94
C GLY A 49 -4.61 7.36 -15.63
N THR A 50 -5.75 7.64 -15.00
CA THR A 50 -5.80 8.38 -13.73
C THR A 50 -5.28 7.52 -12.59
N VAL A 51 -4.27 8.00 -11.86
CA VAL A 51 -3.75 7.32 -10.67
C VAL A 51 -4.84 7.23 -9.61
N GLN A 52 -5.08 6.02 -9.08
CA GLN A 52 -6.09 5.75 -8.06
C GLN A 52 -5.47 5.45 -6.70
N HIS A 53 -4.34 4.76 -6.66
CA HIS A 53 -3.63 4.42 -5.43
C HIS A 53 -2.15 4.14 -5.70
N GLY A 54 -1.38 3.97 -4.64
CA GLY A 54 0.05 3.67 -4.69
C GLY A 54 0.60 3.47 -3.30
N SER A 55 1.81 2.93 -3.21
CA SER A 55 2.38 2.47 -1.95
C SER A 55 3.83 2.92 -1.79
N MET A 56 4.15 3.47 -0.63
CA MET A 56 5.49 3.93 -0.29
C MET A 56 6.03 3.08 0.85
N GLY A 57 7.21 2.51 0.67
CA GLY A 57 7.83 1.65 1.66
C GLY A 57 8.87 2.35 2.51
N HIS A 58 9.05 1.84 3.72
CA HIS A 58 9.89 2.37 4.78
C HIS A 58 10.59 1.20 5.48
N GLY A 59 11.91 1.29 5.64
CA GLY A 59 12.72 0.22 6.22
C GLY A 59 13.29 -0.73 5.16
N ASP A 60 13.48 -1.99 5.53
CA ASP A 60 14.03 -2.99 4.62
C ASP A 60 13.02 -3.34 3.51
N GLU A 61 13.44 -3.33 2.24
CA GLU A 61 12.55 -3.74 1.15
C GLU A 61 12.26 -5.25 1.25
N PRO A 62 10.99 -5.67 1.38
CA PRO A 62 10.64 -7.07 1.62
C PRO A 62 10.94 -7.93 0.40
N SER A 63 11.53 -9.10 0.63
CA SER A 63 11.94 -10.02 -0.42
C SER A 63 10.95 -11.18 -0.55
N ILE A 64 10.47 -11.42 -1.78
CA ILE A 64 9.63 -12.61 -2.09
C ILE A 64 10.41 -13.92 -1.86
N LYS A 65 11.75 -13.89 -1.81
CA LYS A 65 12.57 -15.07 -1.51
C LYS A 65 12.53 -15.33 0.00
N SER A 66 11.56 -16.13 0.40
CA SER A 66 11.41 -16.68 1.75
C SER A 66 12.54 -17.66 2.07
N ASP A 67 13.72 -17.17 2.41
CA ASP A 67 14.63 -17.98 3.22
C ASP A 67 14.10 -17.92 4.67
N ALA A 68 13.96 -19.05 5.35
CA ALA A 68 13.38 -19.09 6.71
C ALA A 68 14.18 -18.24 7.72
N SER A 69 15.42 -17.89 7.39
CA SER A 69 16.30 -16.98 8.13
C SER A 69 16.12 -15.48 7.80
N ALA A 70 15.40 -15.14 6.73
CA ALA A 70 15.13 -13.76 6.31
C ALA A 70 13.94 -13.15 7.09
N THR A 71 12.97 -13.99 7.45
CA THR A 71 11.76 -13.62 8.20
C THR A 71 12.03 -12.90 9.53
N GLU A 72 13.13 -13.23 10.21
CA GLU A 72 13.54 -12.58 11.47
C GLU A 72 14.27 -11.24 11.27
N LYS A 73 14.60 -10.88 10.03
CA LYS A 73 15.37 -9.67 9.71
C LYS A 73 14.60 -8.57 9.01
N GLU A 74 13.45 -8.88 8.41
CA GLU A 74 12.67 -7.87 7.66
C GLU A 74 11.94 -6.93 8.64
N SER A 75 12.45 -5.70 8.74
CA SER A 75 11.85 -4.61 9.53
C SER A 75 11.36 -3.53 8.58
N PHE A 76 10.05 -3.54 8.29
CA PHE A 76 9.47 -2.65 7.29
C PHE A 76 8.04 -2.22 7.62
N ALA A 77 7.66 -1.10 7.02
CA ALA A 77 6.29 -0.63 6.91
C ALA A 77 6.04 -0.13 5.48
N VAL A 78 4.84 -0.30 4.98
CA VAL A 78 4.40 0.22 3.69
C VAL A 78 3.12 1.01 3.91
N VAL A 79 3.11 2.25 3.42
CA VAL A 79 1.96 3.15 3.46
C VAL A 79 1.30 3.18 2.09
N VAL A 80 0.05 2.73 2.03
CA VAL A 80 -0.82 2.76 0.87
C VAL A 80 -1.66 4.03 0.92
N THR A 81 -1.57 4.87 -0.10
CA THR A 81 -2.50 6.00 -0.28
C THR A 81 -3.52 5.66 -1.34
N VAL A 82 -4.81 5.84 -1.02
CA VAL A 82 -5.93 5.64 -1.93
C VAL A 82 -6.66 6.96 -2.12
N ALA A 83 -6.80 7.41 -3.37
CA ALA A 83 -7.58 8.58 -3.70
C ALA A 83 -9.02 8.40 -3.20
N ALA A 84 -9.63 9.38 -2.54
CA ALA A 84 -11.07 9.33 -2.35
C ALA A 84 -11.77 9.61 -3.68
N SER A 85 -12.67 8.71 -4.06
CA SER A 85 -13.54 8.84 -5.21
C SER A 85 -14.94 8.45 -4.76
N PRO A 86 -15.95 9.28 -5.04
CA PRO A 86 -17.33 8.83 -4.94
C PRO A 86 -17.61 7.74 -5.98
N VAL A 87 -18.73 7.04 -5.81
CA VAL A 87 -19.28 6.13 -6.83
C VAL A 87 -19.42 6.88 -8.15
N ARG A 88 -18.87 6.34 -9.23
CA ARG A 88 -18.93 6.96 -10.57
C ARG A 88 -19.27 5.95 -11.66
N ARG A 89 -19.85 6.41 -12.77
CA ARG A 89 -20.04 5.57 -13.96
C ARG A 89 -18.72 5.37 -14.68
N THR A 90 -18.52 4.21 -15.29
CA THR A 90 -17.37 3.99 -16.17
C THR A 90 -17.47 4.89 -17.41
N GLY A 91 -16.32 5.30 -17.97
CA GLY A 91 -16.28 6.22 -19.11
C GLY A 91 -16.92 5.67 -20.39
N ASP A 92 -17.06 4.35 -20.49
CA ASP A 92 -17.76 3.64 -21.58
C ASP A 92 -19.27 3.43 -21.29
N GLY A 93 -19.75 3.84 -20.12
CA GLY A 93 -21.15 3.75 -19.70
C GLY A 93 -21.65 2.34 -19.38
N THR A 94 -20.78 1.32 -19.38
CA THR A 94 -21.17 -0.09 -19.21
C THR A 94 -21.20 -0.54 -17.75
N GLY A 95 -20.60 0.22 -16.83
CA GLY A 95 -20.43 -0.16 -15.43
C GLY A 95 -20.51 1.00 -14.43
N VAL A 96 -20.37 0.62 -13.15
CA VAL A 96 -20.24 1.52 -12.00
C VAL A 96 -18.91 1.17 -11.32
N LEU A 97 -18.13 2.19 -10.99
CA LEU A 97 -16.97 2.07 -10.11
C LEU A 97 -17.42 2.46 -8.71
N ASP A 98 -17.20 1.56 -7.75
CA ASP A 98 -17.52 1.80 -6.36
C ASP A 98 -16.70 2.95 -5.76
N ALA A 99 -17.22 3.51 -4.68
CA ALA A 99 -16.48 4.51 -3.94
C ALA A 99 -15.24 3.87 -3.33
N THR A 100 -14.11 4.57 -3.39
CA THR A 100 -12.97 4.19 -2.56
C THR A 100 -13.26 4.61 -1.13
N THR A 101 -12.98 3.71 -0.20
CA THR A 101 -13.28 3.88 1.23
C THR A 101 -12.07 3.47 2.09
N VAL A 102 -12.19 3.61 3.40
CA VAL A 102 -11.22 3.04 4.35
C VAL A 102 -11.11 1.53 4.20
N SER A 103 -12.22 0.85 3.87
CA SER A 103 -12.23 -0.59 3.55
C SER A 103 -11.35 -0.90 2.34
N SER A 104 -11.43 -0.11 1.26
CA SER A 104 -10.53 -0.27 0.10
C SER A 104 -9.06 -0.15 0.48
N ALA A 105 -8.72 0.76 1.40
CA ALA A 105 -7.37 0.95 1.90
C ALA A 105 -6.92 -0.22 2.81
N ALA A 106 -7.81 -0.73 3.66
CA ALA A 106 -7.59 -1.90 4.50
C ALA A 106 -7.34 -3.17 3.66
N TRP A 107 -8.13 -3.37 2.61
CA TRP A 107 -7.96 -4.48 1.67
C TRP A 107 -6.60 -4.40 0.96
N LEU A 108 -6.25 -3.26 0.36
CA LEU A 108 -4.96 -3.06 -0.31
C LEU A 108 -3.77 -3.30 0.64
N ALA A 109 -3.87 -2.83 1.89
CA ALA A 109 -2.83 -3.06 2.88
C ALA A 109 -2.74 -4.53 3.31
N GLY A 110 -3.89 -5.21 3.50
CA GLY A 110 -3.94 -6.63 3.81
C GLY A 110 -3.35 -7.50 2.70
N SER A 111 -3.78 -7.29 1.46
CA SER A 111 -3.23 -7.99 0.28
C SER A 111 -1.73 -7.71 0.09
N GLY A 112 -1.31 -6.46 0.34
CA GLY A 112 0.10 -6.07 0.31
C GLY A 112 0.95 -6.85 1.30
N LEU A 113 0.52 -7.00 2.55
CA LEU A 113 1.21 -7.79 3.56
C LEU A 113 1.38 -9.25 3.10
N LEU A 114 0.28 -9.86 2.64
CA LEU A 114 0.23 -11.27 2.24
C LEU A 114 1.13 -11.61 1.05
N ALA A 115 1.36 -10.64 0.15
CA ALA A 115 2.26 -10.81 -0.99
C ALA A 115 3.71 -11.11 -0.59
N TYR A 116 4.11 -10.73 0.64
CA TYR A 116 5.48 -10.90 1.14
C TYR A 116 5.60 -11.91 2.29
N THR A 117 4.49 -12.40 2.84
CA THR A 117 4.51 -13.24 4.06
C THR A 117 4.04 -14.67 3.83
N TRP A 118 4.05 -15.16 2.59
CA TRP A 118 3.59 -16.51 2.27
C TRP A 118 4.55 -17.60 2.80
N PRO A 119 4.04 -18.79 3.18
CA PRO A 119 4.87 -19.85 3.76
C PRO A 119 5.92 -20.39 2.77
N ALA A 120 7.18 -20.45 3.21
CA ALA A 120 8.32 -20.80 2.36
C ALA A 120 8.24 -22.19 1.68
N GLN A 121 7.41 -23.08 2.23
CA GLN A 121 7.26 -24.47 1.77
C GLN A 121 6.19 -24.66 0.69
N LEU A 122 5.45 -23.61 0.29
CA LEU A 122 4.44 -23.74 -0.77
C LEU A 122 5.09 -23.77 -2.16
N ASP A 123 4.71 -24.77 -2.96
CA ASP A 123 5.00 -24.76 -4.39
C ASP A 123 4.17 -23.68 -5.12
N HIS A 124 4.44 -23.46 -6.41
CA HIS A 124 3.84 -22.34 -7.13
C HIS A 124 2.31 -22.43 -7.24
N SER A 125 1.76 -23.63 -7.47
CA SER A 125 0.29 -23.83 -7.54
C SER A 125 -0.38 -23.64 -6.19
N LEU A 126 0.20 -24.21 -5.13
CA LEU A 126 -0.30 -24.05 -3.77
C LEU A 126 -0.17 -22.60 -3.27
N ARG A 127 0.80 -21.85 -3.79
CA ARG A 127 0.94 -20.42 -3.50
C ARG A 127 -0.22 -19.61 -4.08
N ASP A 128 -0.59 -19.85 -5.33
CA ASP A 128 -1.67 -19.11 -5.97
C ASP A 128 -3.00 -19.39 -5.25
N ASP A 129 -3.31 -20.66 -4.97
CA ASP A 129 -4.50 -21.05 -4.19
C ASP A 129 -4.51 -20.46 -2.76
N TRP A 130 -3.35 -20.41 -2.11
CA TRP A 130 -3.22 -19.80 -0.78
C TRP A 130 -3.42 -18.28 -0.84
N LEU A 131 -2.82 -17.60 -1.82
CA LEU A 131 -2.96 -16.16 -2.01
C LEU A 131 -4.41 -15.78 -2.32
N ASP A 132 -5.11 -16.56 -3.13
CA ASP A 132 -6.52 -16.34 -3.42
C ASP A 132 -7.37 -16.44 -2.15
N GLN A 133 -7.17 -17.48 -1.34
CA GLN A 133 -7.87 -17.64 -0.06
C GLN A 133 -7.57 -16.50 0.92
N GLN A 134 -6.32 -16.08 1.03
CA GLN A 134 -5.94 -14.98 1.92
C GLN A 134 -6.43 -13.63 1.42
N THR A 135 -6.52 -13.44 0.11
CA THR A 135 -7.09 -12.22 -0.50
C THR A 135 -8.59 -12.13 -0.24
N GLU A 136 -9.31 -13.25 -0.33
CA GLU A 136 -10.73 -13.32 0.03
C GLU A 136 -10.94 -13.02 1.52
N ALA A 137 -10.14 -13.64 2.40
CA ALA A 137 -10.20 -13.35 3.84
C ALA A 137 -9.87 -11.87 4.15
N ALA A 138 -8.88 -11.29 3.44
CA ALA A 138 -8.57 -9.87 3.56
C ALA A 138 -9.72 -8.97 3.09
N PHE A 139 -10.51 -9.41 2.10
CA PHE A 139 -11.72 -8.72 1.64
C PHE A 139 -12.81 -8.75 2.69
N GLU A 140 -13.15 -9.93 3.23
CA GLU A 140 -14.15 -10.06 4.30
C GLU A 140 -13.79 -9.20 5.52
N LEU A 141 -12.53 -9.23 5.94
CA LEU A 141 -12.04 -8.41 7.06
C LEU A 141 -12.10 -6.92 6.75
N ALA A 142 -11.83 -6.52 5.52
CA ALA A 142 -11.89 -5.11 5.14
C ALA A 142 -13.32 -4.59 5.04
N ASP A 143 -14.30 -5.44 4.72
CA ASP A 143 -15.71 -5.05 4.63
C ASP A 143 -16.33 -4.72 6.01
N ASP A 144 -15.91 -5.43 7.07
CA ASP A 144 -16.36 -5.21 8.45
C ASP A 144 -15.27 -4.62 9.36
N LEU A 145 -14.93 -3.34 9.16
CA LEU A 145 -13.91 -2.63 9.96
C LEU A 145 -14.30 -2.38 11.42
N GLU A 146 -15.58 -2.53 11.77
CA GLU A 146 -16.10 -2.44 13.14
C GLU A 146 -16.20 -3.82 13.81
N GLY A 147 -15.86 -4.87 13.06
CA GLY A 147 -15.86 -6.25 13.52
C GLY A 147 -14.81 -6.51 14.61
N PRO A 148 -14.94 -7.64 15.32
CA PRO A 148 -14.12 -7.97 16.50
C PRO A 148 -12.62 -8.17 16.20
N GLU A 149 -12.26 -8.39 14.94
CA GLU A 149 -10.87 -8.56 14.49
C GLU A 149 -10.10 -7.23 14.43
N TRP A 150 -10.81 -6.11 14.52
CA TRP A 150 -10.23 -4.77 14.50
C TRP A 150 -10.29 -4.12 15.87
N SER A 151 -9.28 -3.29 16.12
CA SER A 151 -9.24 -2.33 17.22
C SER A 151 -8.93 -0.94 16.66
N THR A 152 -9.01 0.09 17.50
CA THR A 152 -8.71 1.47 17.05
C THR A 152 -7.43 1.98 17.68
N LEU A 153 -6.53 2.51 16.86
CA LEU A 153 -5.39 3.32 17.28
C LEU A 153 -5.64 4.79 16.95
N SER A 154 -5.07 5.68 17.78
CA SER A 154 -4.95 7.10 17.44
C SER A 154 -3.52 7.36 17.03
N LEU A 155 -3.32 7.65 15.74
CA LEU A 155 -1.99 7.88 15.15
C LEU A 155 -1.96 9.29 14.51
N PRO A 156 -0.85 10.03 14.64
CA PRO A 156 -0.75 11.35 14.04
C PRO A 156 -0.68 11.26 12.51
N VAL A 157 -1.47 12.11 11.84
CA VAL A 157 -1.38 12.43 10.41
C VAL A 157 -1.15 13.93 10.30
N ASP A 158 -0.02 14.34 9.75
CA ASP A 158 0.42 15.74 9.73
C ASP A 158 0.39 16.38 11.13
N GLY A 159 0.76 15.60 12.15
CA GLY A 159 0.74 16.00 13.56
C GLY A 159 -0.65 16.03 14.21
N VAL A 160 -1.72 15.74 13.48
CA VAL A 160 -3.10 15.69 14.01
C VAL A 160 -3.46 14.24 14.36
N PRO A 161 -3.89 13.93 15.60
CA PRO A 161 -4.33 12.58 15.95
C PRO A 161 -5.57 12.17 15.15
N MET A 162 -5.46 11.06 14.40
CA MET A 162 -6.54 10.48 13.60
C MET A 162 -6.83 9.04 14.01
N PRO A 163 -8.09 8.57 13.96
CA PRO A 163 -8.43 7.18 14.23
C PRO A 163 -8.02 6.28 13.06
N PHE A 164 -7.44 5.13 13.39
CA PHE A 164 -7.12 4.05 12.46
C PHE A 164 -7.68 2.73 12.98
N HIS A 165 -8.32 1.96 12.11
CA HIS A 165 -8.56 0.54 12.34
C HIS A 165 -7.23 -0.19 12.29
N TYR A 166 -6.99 -1.05 13.26
CA TYR A 166 -5.75 -1.77 13.46
C TYR A 166 -6.03 -3.24 13.76
N ARG A 167 -5.28 -4.12 13.08
CA ARG A 167 -5.22 -5.55 13.39
C ARG A 167 -3.78 -6.04 13.31
N GLU A 168 -3.46 -7.06 14.08
CA GLU A 168 -2.17 -7.73 14.06
C GLU A 168 -2.37 -9.25 14.02
N SER A 169 -1.55 -9.93 13.23
CA SER A 169 -1.53 -11.38 13.09
C SER A 169 -0.08 -11.88 13.13
N GLU A 170 0.11 -13.19 13.00
CA GLU A 170 1.45 -13.80 12.92
C GLU A 170 2.28 -13.31 11.71
N PHE A 171 1.62 -12.76 10.69
CA PHE A 171 2.26 -12.28 9.46
C PHE A 171 2.74 -10.82 9.59
N GLY A 172 2.19 -10.06 10.53
CA GLY A 172 2.44 -8.64 10.69
C GLY A 172 1.17 -7.89 11.08
N TRP A 173 1.15 -6.58 10.87
CA TRP A 173 0.01 -5.74 11.20
C TRP A 173 -0.54 -5.00 9.98
N VAL A 174 -1.79 -4.59 10.07
CA VAL A 174 -2.51 -3.77 9.09
C VAL A 174 -3.20 -2.62 9.80
N LEU A 175 -3.14 -1.44 9.19
CA LEU A 175 -3.82 -0.21 9.58
C LEU A 175 -4.67 0.30 8.42
N ALA A 176 -5.81 0.92 8.74
CA ALA A 176 -6.60 1.66 7.77
C ALA A 176 -7.31 2.85 8.40
N GLY A 177 -7.27 4.01 7.73
CA GLY A 177 -7.87 5.24 8.23
C GLY A 177 -8.09 6.25 7.11
N SER A 178 -8.45 7.48 7.49
CA SER A 178 -8.60 8.59 6.56
C SER A 178 -7.81 9.80 7.05
N THR A 179 -7.36 10.60 6.09
CA THR A 179 -6.74 11.90 6.37
C THR A 179 -7.81 13.00 6.35
N THR A 180 -7.51 14.15 6.96
CA THR A 180 -8.35 15.35 6.82
C THR A 180 -8.31 15.90 5.39
N GLY A 181 -7.26 15.58 4.62
CA GLY A 181 -7.09 15.93 3.21
C GLY A 181 -7.93 15.10 2.23
N GLY A 182 -8.77 14.20 2.72
CA GLY A 182 -9.72 13.45 1.88
C GLY A 182 -9.08 12.33 1.06
N VAL A 183 -7.96 11.75 1.51
CA VAL A 183 -7.48 10.45 1.03
C VAL A 183 -7.59 9.39 2.11
N HIS A 184 -7.75 8.13 1.72
CA HIS A 184 -7.73 7.00 2.63
C HIS A 184 -6.31 6.43 2.70
N LEU A 185 -5.88 6.07 3.90
CA LEU A 185 -4.59 5.46 4.15
C LEU A 185 -4.79 4.01 4.58
N GLY A 186 -4.06 3.12 3.93
CA GLY A 186 -3.78 1.79 4.44
C GLY A 186 -2.32 1.75 4.85
N ALA A 187 -1.95 0.96 5.84
CA ALA A 187 -0.55 0.65 6.07
C ALA A 187 -0.40 -0.79 6.54
N TYR A 188 0.72 -1.40 6.25
CA TYR A 188 1.05 -2.72 6.76
C TYR A 188 2.54 -2.81 7.06
N GLY A 189 2.92 -3.74 7.91
CA GLY A 189 4.32 -3.91 8.24
C GLY A 189 4.60 -5.13 9.08
N ARG A 190 5.89 -5.40 9.24
CA ARG A 190 6.45 -6.50 10.02
C ARG A 190 7.77 -6.06 10.62
N GLY A 191 8.06 -6.51 11.84
CA GLY A 191 9.30 -6.20 12.56
C GLY A 191 9.37 -4.75 13.08
N LEU A 192 8.77 -3.78 12.41
CA LEU A 192 8.44 -2.46 12.96
C LEU A 192 7.12 -2.52 13.72
N SER A 193 7.04 -1.78 14.83
CA SER A 193 5.80 -1.62 15.59
C SER A 193 4.83 -0.68 14.87
N ALA A 194 3.55 -1.05 14.79
CA ALA A 194 2.49 -0.15 14.36
C ALA A 194 2.26 1.01 15.35
N TYR A 195 2.56 0.77 16.63
CA TYR A 195 2.36 1.73 17.70
C TYR A 195 3.40 2.84 17.60
N GLY A 196 2.93 4.09 17.61
CA GLY A 196 3.78 5.28 17.57
C GLY A 196 4.26 5.66 16.16
N LEU A 197 3.74 5.00 15.12
CA LEU A 197 3.91 5.51 13.75
C LEU A 197 3.19 6.86 13.61
N GLY A 198 3.82 7.77 12.89
CA GLY A 198 3.19 8.98 12.38
C GLY A 198 3.25 9.03 10.87
N PHE A 199 2.23 9.63 10.27
CA PHE A 199 2.12 9.79 8.82
C PHE A 199 2.19 11.27 8.47
N SER A 200 2.78 11.56 7.32
CA SER A 200 2.77 12.93 6.78
C SER A 200 2.63 12.92 5.27
N ALA A 201 2.02 13.98 4.74
CA ALA A 201 2.04 14.24 3.31
C ALA A 201 3.49 14.34 2.80
N VAL A 202 3.77 13.66 1.70
CA VAL A 202 5.10 13.64 1.07
C VAL A 202 5.23 14.85 0.15
N VAL A 203 6.06 15.80 0.57
CA VAL A 203 6.35 17.03 -0.17
C VAL A 203 7.52 16.89 -1.15
N ASP A 204 8.41 15.92 -0.91
CA ASP A 204 9.59 15.66 -1.72
C ASP A 204 9.74 14.17 -1.97
N LEU A 205 9.52 13.73 -3.21
CA LEU A 205 9.68 12.33 -3.61
C LEU A 205 11.15 11.91 -3.75
N SER A 206 12.10 12.85 -3.79
CA SER A 206 13.53 12.52 -3.95
C SER A 206 14.12 11.81 -2.74
N ILE A 207 13.43 11.83 -1.59
CA ILE A 207 13.79 11.06 -0.40
C ILE A 207 13.46 9.57 -0.52
N TYR A 208 12.70 9.17 -1.56
CA TYR A 208 12.40 7.78 -1.87
C TYR A 208 13.26 7.32 -3.05
N THR A 209 14.17 6.39 -2.80
CA THR A 209 15.23 5.97 -3.75
C THR A 209 15.19 4.50 -4.05
#